data_AF-A0A1L3SLW2-F1
#
_entry.id   AF-A0A1L3SLW2-F1
#
_cell.length_a   1.000
_cell.length_b   1.000
_cell.length_c   1.000
_cell.angle_alpha   90.00
_cell.angle_beta   90.00
_cell.angle_gamma   90.00
#
_symmetry.space_group_name_H-M   'P 1'
#
loop_
_entity.id
_entity.type
_entity.pdbx_description
1 polymer ?
#
loop_
_entity_poly.entity_id
_entity_poly.type
_entity_poly.pdbx_seq_one_letter_code
_entity_poly.pdbx_strand_id
1 'polypeptide(L)'
;MGMNIESERVERLARQLAEETGEEVTSAIQNAIEEKLARLHRSREVTEKIRQVDEILARLPPPPPGVTSDHSDLYDEWGLPK
;
A
#
# COMPACT_ATOMS: atom_id res chain seq x y z
N MET A 1 -15.50 -17.71 -20.46
CA MET A 1 -15.31 -16.94 -21.72
C MET A 1 -13.89 -16.41 -21.71
N GLY A 2 -13.15 -16.54 -22.81
CA GLY A 2 -11.73 -16.19 -22.89
C GLY A 2 -11.52 -14.85 -23.57
N MET A 3 -10.62 -14.04 -23.03
CA MET A 3 -10.06 -12.86 -23.70
C MET A 3 -9.00 -13.34 -24.70
N ASN A 4 -9.08 -12.92 -25.96
CA ASN A 4 -8.03 -13.17 -26.95
C ASN A 4 -7.07 -11.97 -26.96
N ILE A 5 -5.76 -12.22 -26.79
CA ILE A 5 -4.72 -11.19 -26.81
C ILE A 5 -3.82 -11.46 -28.01
N GLU A 6 -4.11 -10.81 -29.14
CA GLU A 6 -3.27 -10.89 -30.35
C GLU A 6 -2.14 -9.86 -30.26
N SER A 7 -1.09 -10.21 -29.52
CA SER A 7 0.12 -9.40 -29.45
C SER A 7 1.35 -10.28 -29.32
N GLU A 8 2.18 -10.29 -30.36
CA GLU A 8 3.46 -11.01 -30.35
C GLU A 8 4.36 -10.57 -29.18
N ARG A 9 4.27 -9.30 -28.77
CA ARG A 9 5.03 -8.80 -27.63
C ARG A 9 4.56 -9.44 -26.32
N VAL A 10 3.25 -9.60 -26.14
CA VAL A 10 2.69 -10.25 -24.94
C VAL A 10 3.09 -11.72 -24.92
N GLU A 11 3.02 -12.41 -26.06
CA GLU A 11 3.46 -13.80 -26.14
C GLU A 11 4.94 -13.96 -25.76
N ARG A 12 5.83 -13.13 -26.30
CA ARG A 12 7.26 -13.17 -25.97
C ARG A 12 7.49 -12.94 -24.47
N LEU A 13 6.83 -11.94 -23.89
CA LEU A 13 6.95 -11.65 -22.46
C LEU A 13 6.41 -12.78 -21.59
N ALA A 14 5.31 -13.41 -21.99
CA ALA A 14 4.72 -14.52 -21.26
C ALA A 14 5.61 -15.77 -21.28
N ARG A 15 6.21 -16.08 -22.45
CA ARG A 15 7.18 -17.17 -22.57
C ARG A 15 8.43 -16.92 -21.74
N GLN A 16 8.99 -15.71 -21.81
CA GLN A 16 10.13 -15.34 -21.00
C GLN A 16 9.81 -15.43 -19.51
N LEU A 17 8.65 -14.93 -19.07
CA LEU A 17 8.24 -15.03 -17.68
C LEU A 17 8.16 -16.49 -17.22
N ALA A 18 7.55 -17.35 -18.02
CA ALA A 18 7.43 -18.78 -17.75
C ALA A 18 8.81 -19.48 -17.65
N GLU A 19 9.74 -19.15 -18.54
CA GLU A 19 11.11 -19.66 -18.51
C GLU A 19 11.85 -19.24 -17.24
N GLU A 20 11.72 -17.98 -16.83
CA GLU A 20 12.38 -17.44 -15.63
C GLU A 20 11.76 -17.97 -14.32
N THR A 21 10.44 -18.20 -14.30
CA THR A 21 9.74 -18.73 -13.11
C THR A 21 9.72 -20.26 -13.04
N GLY A 22 9.98 -20.95 -14.16
CA GLY A 22 9.82 -22.39 -14.28
C GLY A 22 8.35 -22.85 -14.27
N GLU A 23 7.42 -21.95 -14.54
CA GLU A 23 5.98 -22.21 -14.55
C GLU A 23 5.47 -22.44 -15.98
N GLU A 24 4.27 -23.02 -16.11
CA GLU A 24 3.55 -23.03 -17.39
C GLU A 24 3.14 -21.60 -17.79
N VAL A 25 3.19 -21.28 -19.08
CA VAL A 25 2.93 -19.91 -19.61
C VAL A 25 1.61 -19.32 -19.10
N THR A 26 0.55 -20.13 -19.06
CA THR A 26 -0.75 -19.69 -18.54
C THR A 26 -0.74 -19.38 -17.06
N SER A 27 -0.03 -20.19 -16.26
CA SER A 27 0.10 -20.00 -14.81
C SER A 27 0.95 -18.78 -14.51
N ALA A 28 2.07 -18.60 -15.22
CA ALA A 28 2.92 -17.43 -15.11
C ALA A 28 2.16 -16.13 -15.40
N ILE A 29 1.35 -16.10 -16.46
CA ILE A 29 0.49 -14.94 -16.78
C ILE A 29 -0.53 -14.71 -15.67
N GLN A 30 -1.23 -15.76 -15.23
CA GLN A 30 -2.25 -15.64 -14.19
C GLN A 30 -1.66 -15.07 -12.90
N ASN A 31 -0.55 -15.65 -12.42
CA ASN A 31 0.16 -15.21 -11.22
C ASN A 31 0.61 -13.75 -11.34
N ALA A 32 1.20 -13.36 -12.47
CA ALA A 32 1.64 -11.97 -12.68
C ALA A 32 0.48 -10.96 -12.64
N ILE A 33 -0.67 -11.31 -13.22
CA ILE A 33 -1.88 -10.47 -13.18
C ILE A 33 -2.40 -10.37 -11.75
N GLU A 34 -2.54 -11.49 -11.05
CA GLU A 34 -3.02 -11.55 -9.66
C GLU A 34 -2.12 -10.72 -8.74
N GLU A 35 -0.80 -10.88 -8.85
CA GLU A 35 0.14 -10.09 -8.06
C GLU A 35 0.05 -8.59 -8.36
N LYS A 36 -0.09 -8.21 -9.63
CA LYS A 36 -0.21 -6.80 -10.01
C LYS A 36 -1.49 -6.19 -9.45
N LEU A 37 -2.60 -6.91 -9.51
CA LEU A 37 -3.87 -6.50 -8.92
C LEU A 37 -3.77 -6.40 -7.40
N ALA A 38 -3.18 -7.39 -6.73
CA ALA A 38 -2.97 -7.38 -5.28
C ALA A 38 -2.12 -6.17 -4.83
N ARG A 39 -1.04 -5.87 -5.55
CA ARG A 39 -0.20 -4.68 -5.30
C ARG A 39 -0.99 -3.39 -5.45
N LEU A 40 -1.82 -3.27 -6.49
CA LEU A 40 -2.66 -2.09 -6.71
C LEU A 40 -3.75 -1.94 -5.66
N HIS A 41 -4.41 -3.03 -5.26
CA HIS A 41 -5.42 -3.01 -4.20
C HIS A 41 -4.83 -2.59 -2.86
N ARG A 42 -3.68 -3.15 -2.47
CA ARG A 42 -2.98 -2.76 -1.24
C ARG A 42 -2.63 -1.26 -1.23
N SER A 43 -2.14 -0.73 -2.35
CA SER A 43 -1.85 0.70 -2.47
C SER A 43 -3.10 1.55 -2.31
N ARG A 44 -4.22 1.16 -2.95
CA ARG A 44 -5.50 1.88 -2.85
C ARG A 44 -6.05 1.86 -1.44
N GLU A 45 -5.99 0.72 -0.75
CA GLU A 45 -6.43 0.61 0.64
C GLU A 45 -5.67 1.53 1.58
N VAL A 46 -4.34 1.66 1.40
CA VAL A 46 -3.52 2.58 2.21
C VAL A 46 -3.94 4.03 1.95
N THR A 47 -4.04 4.43 0.67
CA THR A 47 -4.49 5.78 0.31
C THR A 47 -5.87 6.09 0.87
N GLU A 48 -6.80 5.14 0.79
CA GLU A 48 -8.16 5.32 1.29
C GLU A 48 -8.20 5.39 2.82
N LYS A 49 -7.39 4.59 3.52
CA LYS A 49 -7.25 4.68 4.99
C LYS A 49 -6.68 6.03 5.42
N ILE A 50 -5.65 6.54 4.73
CA ILE A 50 -5.09 7.87 4.99
C ILE A 50 -6.17 8.93 4.79
N ARG A 51 -6.90 8.87 3.66
CA ARG A 51 -8.00 9.79 3.37
C ARG A 51 -9.07 9.78 4.47
N GLN A 52 -9.43 8.59 4.97
CA GLN A 52 -10.39 8.46 6.07
C GLN A 52 -9.87 9.06 7.38
N VAL A 53 -8.59 8.85 7.72
CA VAL A 53 -7.96 9.46 8.89
C VAL A 53 -7.95 10.98 8.77
N ASP A 54 -7.54 11.51 7.61
CA ASP A 54 -7.52 12.96 7.35
C ASP A 54 -8.92 13.57 7.47
N GLU A 55 -9.95 12.87 6.98
CA GLU A 55 -11.34 13.29 7.08
C GLU A 55 -11.84 13.33 8.54
N ILE A 56 -11.40 12.38 9.37
CA ILE A 56 -11.68 12.39 10.82
C ILE A 56 -10.96 13.55 11.49
N LEU A 57 -9.66 13.72 11.23
CA LEU A 57 -8.84 14.78 11.82
C LEU A 57 -9.37 16.17 11.47
N ALA A 58 -9.81 16.38 10.23
CA ALA A 58 -10.39 17.65 9.77
C ALA A 58 -11.69 18.03 10.49
N ARG A 59 -12.38 17.06 11.10
CA ARG A 59 -13.62 17.29 11.86
C ARG A 59 -13.37 17.55 13.34
N LEU A 60 -12.16 17.30 13.85
CA LEU A 60 -11.83 17.53 15.26
C LEU A 60 -11.68 19.03 15.53
N PRO A 61 -12.21 19.54 16.66
CA PRO A 61 -11.93 20.90 17.09
C PRO A 61 -10.44 21.05 17.45
N PRO A 62 -9.86 22.26 17.35
CA PRO A 62 -8.51 22.50 17.81
C PRO A 62 -8.38 22.15 19.31
N PRO A 63 -7.20 21.70 19.76
CA PRO A 63 -6.99 21.44 21.18
C PRO A 63 -7.25 22.72 21.99
N PRO A 64 -7.86 22.60 23.19
CA PRO A 64 -8.13 23.74 24.03
C PRO A 64 -6.82 24.47 24.39
N PRO A 65 -6.85 25.81 24.51
CA PRO A 65 -5.66 26.59 24.81
C PRO A 65 -5.05 26.17 26.15
N GLY A 66 -3.72 26.00 26.17
CA GLY A 66 -2.97 25.61 27.37
C GLY A 66 -2.88 24.10 27.62
N VAL A 67 -3.52 23.26 26.80
CA VAL A 67 -3.33 21.80 26.85
C VAL A 67 -2.24 21.40 25.88
N THR A 68 -1.16 20.82 26.41
CA THR A 68 -0.04 20.32 25.63
C THR A 68 0.31 18.90 26.08
N SER A 69 0.73 18.05 25.15
CA SER A 69 1.37 16.76 25.45
C SER A 69 2.87 16.90 25.71
N ASP A 70 3.38 18.13 25.69
CA ASP A 70 4.72 18.45 26.15
C ASP A 70 4.77 18.33 27.68
N HIS A 71 5.61 17.42 28.16
CA HIS A 71 5.85 17.15 29.58
C HIS A 71 7.27 17.51 30.00
N SER A 72 7.95 18.38 29.25
CA SER A 72 9.31 18.86 29.55
C SER A 72 9.40 19.65 30.86
N ASP A 73 8.27 20.08 31.41
CA ASP A 73 8.12 20.64 32.75
C ASP A 73 8.21 19.57 33.84
N LEU A 74 7.74 18.35 33.58
CA LEU A 74 7.67 17.23 34.53
C LEU A 74 8.87 16.28 34.45
N TYR A 75 9.47 16.11 33.27
CA TYR A 75 10.55 15.17 33.03
C TYR A 75 11.81 15.84 32.48
N ASP A 76 12.99 15.29 32.80
CA ASP A 76 14.26 15.70 32.23
C ASP A 76 14.49 15.12 30.82
N GLU A 77 15.65 15.43 30.22
CA GLU A 77 16.03 14.97 28.88
C GLU A 77 16.17 13.44 28.75
N TRP A 78 16.28 12.74 29.89
CA TRP A 78 16.34 11.28 29.98
C TRP A 78 14.97 10.67 30.29
N GLY A 79 13.93 11.49 30.46
CA GLY A 79 12.58 11.06 30.78
C GLY A 79 12.37 10.74 32.26
N LEU A 80 13.25 11.19 33.16
CA LEU A 80 13.10 11.01 34.61
C LEU A 80 12.36 12.19 35.22
N PRO A 81 11.55 11.98 36.28
CA PRO A 81 10.87 13.07 36.99
C PRO A 81 11.89 14.08 37.52
N LYS A 82 11.59 15.36 37.31
CA LYS A 82 12.33 16.48 37.92
C LYS A 82 12.04 16.63 39.41
#